data_AF-A0A2E7HLN4-F1
#
_entry.id   AF-A0A2E7HLN4-F1
#
_cell.length_a   1.000
_cell.length_b   1.000
_cell.length_c   1.000
_cell.angle_alpha   90.00
_cell.angle_beta   90.00
_cell.angle_gamma   90.00
#
_symmetry.space_group_name_H-M   'P 1'
#
loop_
_entity.id
_entity.type
_entity.pdbx_description
1 polymer ?
#
loop_
_entity_poly.entity_id
_entity_poly.type
_entity_poly.pdbx_seq_one_letter_code
_entity_poly.pdbx_strand_id
1 'polypeptide(L)'
;MNPLPADPILSCEQSLAFEKSFFKGDEKREWQVMNQAGESIGDSLLRDMRELRTIPPRPRILVLVGKGHNGGDALLAAKRMLRTIPTAGAVVWPLCSWDECRPHTQRARTELLELAAKRIEEMPPANEVDGIDSLRKTMVEQSGERGFDASIDGLLG
;
A
#
# COMPACT_ATOMS: atom_id res chain seq x y z
N MET A 1 40.21 5.42 11.92
CA MET A 1 38.78 5.50 12.25
C MET A 1 38.10 4.36 11.51
N ASN A 2 37.43 3.45 12.22
CA ASN A 2 36.57 2.47 11.55
C ASN A 2 35.33 3.20 11.05
N PRO A 3 34.87 2.95 9.81
CA PRO A 3 33.61 3.50 9.35
C PRO A 3 32.49 3.03 10.28
N LEU A 4 31.53 3.93 10.54
CA LEU A 4 30.30 3.56 11.22
C LEU A 4 29.64 2.40 10.46
N PRO A 5 29.04 1.42 11.16
CA PRO A 5 28.24 0.39 10.49
C PRO A 5 27.19 1.08 9.62
N ALA A 6 27.16 0.75 8.34
CA ALA A 6 26.18 1.25 7.39
C ALA A 6 25.55 0.05 6.67
N ASP A 7 24.23 0.04 6.60
CA ASP A 7 23.54 -0.91 5.75
C ASP A 7 23.84 -0.59 4.28
N PRO A 8 24.06 -1.62 3.43
CA PRO A 8 24.35 -1.40 2.02
C PRO A 8 23.12 -0.82 1.32
N ILE A 9 23.31 0.27 0.56
CA ILE A 9 22.29 0.78 -0.36
C ILE A 9 22.43 -0.01 -1.67
N LEU A 10 21.44 -0.87 -1.96
CA LEU A 10 21.43 -1.70 -3.15
C LEU A 10 20.83 -0.94 -4.35
N SER A 11 21.37 -1.17 -5.55
CA SER A 11 20.69 -0.81 -6.80
C SER A 11 19.43 -1.67 -7.00
N CYS A 12 18.54 -1.29 -7.92
CA CYS A 12 17.38 -2.11 -8.28
C CYS A 12 17.80 -3.52 -8.74
N GLU A 13 18.86 -3.61 -9.55
CA GLU A 13 19.41 -4.90 -10.02
C GLU A 13 19.94 -5.74 -8.84
N GLN A 14 20.67 -5.11 -7.91
CA GLN A 14 21.18 -5.79 -6.72
C GLN A 14 20.07 -6.25 -5.78
N SER A 15 19.00 -5.45 -5.63
CA SER A 15 17.83 -5.80 -4.82
C SER A 15 17.10 -7.00 -5.42
N LEU A 16 16.86 -7.01 -6.73
CA LEU A 16 16.25 -8.15 -7.43
C LEU A 16 17.10 -9.42 -7.32
N ALA A 17 18.42 -9.30 -7.45
CA ALA A 17 19.34 -10.42 -7.30
C ALA A 17 19.35 -10.97 -5.85
N PHE A 18 19.31 -10.08 -4.87
CA PHE A 18 19.20 -10.43 -3.46
C PHE A 18 17.89 -11.17 -3.17
N GLU A 19 16.74 -10.62 -3.55
CA GLU A 19 15.42 -11.22 -3.32
C GLU A 19 15.34 -12.62 -3.95
N LYS A 20 15.78 -12.75 -5.21
CA LYS A 20 15.79 -14.05 -5.91
C LYS A 20 16.62 -15.09 -5.16
N SER A 21 17.78 -14.71 -4.65
CA SER A 21 18.68 -15.58 -3.89
C SER A 21 18.16 -15.88 -2.47
N PHE A 22 17.48 -14.92 -1.86
CA PHE A 22 16.97 -14.99 -0.49
C PHE A 22 15.72 -15.85 -0.40
N PHE A 23 14.76 -15.67 -1.32
CA PHE A 23 13.49 -16.38 -1.33
C PHE A 23 13.58 -17.74 -2.02
N LYS A 24 14.36 -17.86 -3.11
CA LYS A 24 14.50 -19.11 -3.88
C LYS A 24 13.15 -19.74 -4.30
N GLY A 25 12.13 -18.90 -4.50
CA GLY A 25 10.77 -19.34 -4.83
C GLY A 25 9.95 -19.87 -3.64
N ASP A 26 10.39 -19.65 -2.40
CA ASP A 26 9.59 -19.94 -1.20
C ASP A 26 8.47 -18.89 -1.04
N GLU A 27 7.34 -19.15 -1.69
CA GLU A 27 6.18 -18.26 -1.68
C GLU A 27 5.63 -18.00 -0.26
N LYS A 28 5.77 -18.97 0.65
CA LYS A 28 5.31 -18.81 2.04
C LYS A 28 6.20 -17.80 2.76
N ARG A 29 7.51 -17.88 2.56
CA ARG A 29 8.45 -16.92 3.12
C ARG A 29 8.30 -15.54 2.48
N GLU A 30 8.08 -15.47 1.18
CA GLU A 30 7.76 -14.21 0.48
C GLU A 30 6.54 -13.53 1.11
N TRP A 31 5.45 -14.28 1.31
CA TRP A 31 4.25 -13.78 1.97
C TRP A 31 4.50 -13.28 3.39
N GLN A 32 5.31 -14.02 4.18
CA GLN A 32 5.67 -13.61 5.54
C GLN A 32 6.45 -12.29 5.56
N VAL A 33 7.45 -12.15 4.68
CA VAL A 33 8.25 -10.92 4.59
C VAL A 33 7.42 -9.75 4.09
N MET A 34 6.54 -9.98 3.11
CA MET A 34 5.60 -8.97 2.62
C MET A 34 4.62 -8.50 3.71
N ASN A 35 4.13 -9.39 4.59
CA ASN A 35 3.36 -8.98 5.77
C ASN A 35 4.18 -8.10 6.70
N GLN A 36 5.43 -8.46 6.95
CA GLN A 36 6.30 -7.67 7.80
C GLN A 36 6.58 -6.28 7.18
N ALA A 37 6.81 -6.21 5.87
CA ALA A 37 7.00 -4.95 5.14
C ALA A 37 5.75 -4.07 5.21
N GLY A 38 4.59 -4.59 4.82
CA GLY A 38 3.32 -3.88 4.89
C GLY A 38 2.94 -3.41 6.31
N GLU A 39 3.10 -4.27 7.33
CA GLU A 39 2.85 -3.87 8.73
C GLU A 39 3.81 -2.77 9.19
N SER A 40 5.09 -2.83 8.79
CA SER A 40 6.09 -1.81 9.13
C SER A 40 5.78 -0.47 8.47
N ILE A 41 5.30 -0.47 7.22
CA ILE A 41 4.82 0.74 6.52
C ILE A 41 3.64 1.33 7.29
N GLY A 42 2.64 0.50 7.62
CA GLY A 42 1.46 0.94 8.38
C GLY A 42 1.82 1.50 9.76
N ASP A 43 2.74 0.88 10.49
CA ASP A 43 3.22 1.36 11.79
C ASP A 43 4.04 2.65 11.69
N SER A 44 4.78 2.84 10.59
CA SER A 44 5.53 4.07 10.34
C SER A 44 4.58 5.22 10.01
N LEU A 45 3.61 5.00 9.11
CA LEU A 45 2.60 6.01 8.79
C LEU A 45 1.76 6.39 10.01
N LEU A 46 1.40 5.45 10.88
CA LEU A 46 0.72 5.76 12.15
C LEU A 46 1.56 6.64 13.08
N ARG A 47 2.90 6.49 13.07
CA ARG A 47 3.81 7.35 13.83
C ARG A 47 3.86 8.75 13.21
N ASP A 48 4.05 8.83 11.89
CA ASP A 48 4.08 10.11 11.16
C ASP A 48 2.79 10.91 11.37
N MET A 49 1.63 10.25 11.26
CA MET A 49 0.33 10.88 11.47
C MET A 49 0.13 11.40 12.91
N ARG A 50 0.80 10.82 13.91
CA ARG A 50 0.76 11.28 15.31
C ARG A 50 1.76 12.40 15.59
N GLU A 51 2.88 12.41 14.87
CA GLU A 51 3.92 13.41 15.03
C GLU A 51 3.52 14.75 14.41
N LEU A 52 2.92 14.72 13.23
CA LEU A 52 2.56 15.94 12.50
C LEU A 52 1.37 16.68 13.12
N ARG A 53 0.40 15.96 13.71
CA ARG A 53 -0.81 16.52 14.35
C ARG A 53 -1.58 15.45 15.12
N THR A 54 -2.65 15.85 15.82
CA THR A 54 -3.65 14.88 16.30
C THR A 54 -4.32 14.21 15.10
N ILE A 55 -4.36 12.87 15.08
CA ILE A 55 -5.08 12.11 14.05
C ILE A 55 -6.55 12.57 14.02
N PRO A 56 -7.07 13.00 12.86
CA PRO A 56 -8.42 13.53 12.77
C PRO A 56 -9.47 12.44 13.04
N PRO A 57 -10.67 12.82 13.48
CA PRO A 57 -11.76 11.87 13.65
C PRO A 57 -12.18 11.30 12.29
N ARG A 58 -12.16 9.96 12.16
CA ARG A 58 -12.45 9.22 10.92
C ARG A 58 -11.49 9.55 9.77
N PRO A 59 -10.19 9.23 9.90
CA PRO A 59 -9.23 9.57 8.85
C PRO A 59 -9.53 8.77 7.57
N ARG A 60 -9.33 9.43 6.42
CA ARG A 60 -9.47 8.82 5.08
C ARG A 60 -8.10 8.58 4.47
N ILE A 61 -7.83 7.33 4.09
CA ILE A 61 -6.55 6.92 3.52
C ILE A 61 -6.75 6.59 2.04
N LEU A 62 -5.91 7.16 1.17
CA LEU A 62 -5.82 6.72 -0.23
C LEU A 62 -4.78 5.60 -0.35
N VAL A 63 -5.12 4.51 -1.02
CA VAL A 63 -4.20 3.39 -1.26
C VAL A 63 -4.11 3.19 -2.77
N LEU A 64 -2.96 3.50 -3.35
CA LEU A 64 -2.69 3.30 -4.78
C LEU A 64 -2.04 1.93 -4.97
N VAL A 65 -2.62 1.08 -5.80
CA VAL A 65 -2.25 -0.35 -5.85
C VAL A 65 -1.77 -0.74 -7.24
N GLY A 66 -0.47 -1.00 -7.38
CA GLY A 66 0.10 -1.62 -8.58
C GLY A 66 -0.09 -3.13 -8.62
N LYS A 67 0.24 -3.75 -9.76
CA LYS A 67 0.11 -5.20 -9.97
C LYS A 67 1.07 -6.07 -9.14
N GLY A 68 2.18 -5.49 -8.69
CA GLY A 68 3.30 -6.18 -8.05
C GLY A 68 3.19 -6.29 -6.53
N HIS A 69 4.28 -6.72 -5.89
CA HIS A 69 4.35 -6.87 -4.43
C HIS A 69 4.14 -5.54 -3.70
N ASN A 70 4.63 -4.42 -4.24
CA ASN A 70 4.43 -3.09 -3.65
C ASN A 70 2.95 -2.72 -3.50
N GLY A 71 2.11 -3.11 -4.47
CA GLY A 71 0.67 -2.91 -4.36
C GLY A 71 0.08 -3.72 -3.20
N GLY A 72 0.58 -4.94 -3.00
CA GLY A 72 0.16 -5.76 -1.88
C GLY A 72 0.73 -5.28 -0.53
N ASP A 73 1.95 -4.74 -0.47
CA ASP A 73 2.50 -4.09 0.72
C ASP A 73 1.63 -2.88 1.11
N ALA A 74 1.19 -2.08 0.13
CA ALA A 74 0.28 -0.96 0.34
C ALA A 74 -1.07 -1.41 0.92
N LEU A 75 -1.63 -2.51 0.41
CA LEU A 75 -2.87 -3.11 0.95
C LEU A 75 -2.69 -3.64 2.38
N LEU A 76 -1.55 -4.28 2.67
CA LEU A 76 -1.22 -4.77 4.02
C LEU A 76 -0.98 -3.63 5.01
N ALA A 77 -0.36 -2.54 4.55
CA ALA A 77 -0.22 -1.31 5.32
C ALA A 77 -1.58 -0.68 5.63
N ALA A 78 -2.48 -0.60 4.64
CA ALA A 78 -3.85 -0.16 4.85
C ALA A 78 -4.60 -1.06 5.85
N LYS A 79 -4.47 -2.38 5.73
CA LYS A 79 -5.03 -3.37 6.67
C LYS A 79 -4.54 -3.09 8.10
N ARG A 80 -3.23 -2.86 8.26
CA ARG A 80 -2.61 -2.52 9.56
C ARG A 80 -3.18 -1.24 10.17
N MET A 81 -3.42 -0.21 9.35
CA MET A 81 -4.02 1.05 9.79
C MET A 81 -5.49 0.89 10.18
N LEU A 82 -6.30 0.26 9.34
CA LEU A 82 -7.73 0.05 9.58
C LEU A 82 -8.01 -0.86 10.79
N ARG A 83 -7.06 -1.75 11.13
CA ARG A 83 -7.06 -2.52 12.38
C ARG A 83 -6.81 -1.64 13.61
N THR A 84 -5.97 -0.62 13.48
CA THR A 84 -5.56 0.26 14.61
C THR A 84 -6.57 1.37 14.87
N ILE A 85 -7.17 1.92 13.82
CA ILE A 85 -8.11 3.04 13.89
C ILE A 85 -9.46 2.53 13.38
N PRO A 86 -10.35 2.06 14.27
CA PRO A 86 -11.63 1.45 13.86
C PRO A 86 -12.54 2.39 13.07
N THR A 87 -12.35 3.70 13.24
CA THR A 87 -13.10 4.75 12.54
C THR A 87 -12.48 5.17 11.21
N ALA A 88 -11.26 4.72 10.90
CA ALA A 88 -10.62 5.02 9.63
C ALA A 88 -11.32 4.31 8.48
N GLY A 89 -11.35 4.96 7.32
CA GLY A 89 -11.76 4.39 6.05
C GLY A 89 -10.65 4.50 5.01
N ALA A 90 -10.75 3.69 3.96
CA ALA A 90 -9.78 3.67 2.87
C ALA A 90 -10.48 3.75 1.51
N VAL A 91 -9.92 4.53 0.59
CA VAL A 91 -10.20 4.45 -0.85
C VAL A 91 -9.05 3.68 -1.49
N VAL A 92 -9.36 2.54 -2.08
CA VAL A 92 -8.39 1.66 -2.75
C VAL A 92 -8.52 1.89 -4.25
N TRP A 93 -7.44 2.35 -4.88
CA TRP A 93 -7.40 2.60 -6.31
C TRP A 93 -6.40 1.68 -7.00
N PRO A 94 -6.87 0.57 -7.60
CA PRO A 94 -6.00 -0.33 -8.33
C PRO A 94 -5.59 0.28 -9.68
N LEU A 95 -4.37 -0.03 -10.13
CA LEU A 95 -3.87 0.38 -11.43
C LEU A 95 -4.53 -0.41 -12.56
N CYS A 96 -4.78 -1.70 -12.35
CA CYS A 96 -5.31 -2.66 -13.32
C CYS A 96 -6.36 -3.54 -12.65
N SER A 97 -6.97 -4.48 -13.38
CA SER A 97 -7.92 -5.40 -12.75
C SER A 97 -7.20 -6.32 -11.74
N TRP A 98 -7.96 -6.84 -10.78
CA TRP A 98 -7.40 -7.66 -9.71
C TRP A 98 -6.87 -9.01 -10.19
N ASP A 99 -7.42 -9.57 -11.27
CA ASP A 99 -6.94 -10.81 -11.89
C ASP A 99 -5.57 -10.65 -12.57
N GLU A 100 -5.19 -9.43 -12.95
CA GLU A 100 -3.85 -9.11 -13.46
C GLU A 100 -2.80 -8.92 -12.34
N CYS A 101 -3.24 -8.77 -11.09
CA CYS A 101 -2.35 -8.58 -9.95
C CYS A 101 -1.66 -9.90 -9.57
N ARG A 102 -0.46 -9.83 -8.97
CA ARG A 102 0.22 -11.01 -8.44
C ARG A 102 -0.59 -11.71 -7.35
N PRO A 103 -0.44 -13.04 -7.16
CA PRO A 103 -1.21 -13.81 -6.18
C PRO A 103 -1.18 -13.22 -4.76
N HIS A 104 -0.01 -12.76 -4.29
CA HIS A 104 0.09 -12.14 -2.97
C HIS A 104 -0.66 -10.80 -2.86
N THR A 105 -0.70 -10.02 -3.92
CA THR A 105 -1.47 -8.76 -3.97
C THR A 105 -2.96 -9.04 -3.94
N GLN A 106 -3.42 -10.04 -4.69
CA GLN A 106 -4.81 -10.52 -4.63
C GLN A 106 -5.17 -11.01 -3.23
N ARG A 107 -4.28 -11.79 -2.59
CA ARG A 107 -4.45 -12.25 -1.22
C ARG A 107 -4.51 -11.09 -0.22
N ALA A 108 -3.62 -10.10 -0.33
CA ALA A 108 -3.61 -8.92 0.52
C ALA A 108 -4.93 -8.13 0.43
N ARG A 109 -5.51 -8.01 -0.77
CA ARG A 109 -6.84 -7.43 -0.97
C ARG A 109 -7.92 -8.24 -0.24
N THR A 110 -7.94 -9.55 -0.43
CA THR A 110 -8.93 -10.42 0.24
C THR A 110 -8.87 -10.24 1.75
N GLU A 111 -7.68 -10.31 2.35
CA GLU A 111 -7.52 -10.13 3.80
C GLU A 111 -7.89 -8.71 4.27
N LEU A 112 -7.68 -7.68 3.45
CA LEU A 112 -8.10 -6.31 3.73
C LEU A 112 -9.63 -6.18 3.75
N LEU A 113 -10.31 -6.75 2.76
CA LEU A 113 -11.77 -6.73 2.66
C LEU A 113 -12.43 -7.55 3.77
N GLU A 114 -11.89 -8.72 4.10
CA GLU A 114 -12.34 -9.54 5.24
C GLU A 114 -12.30 -8.75 6.56
N LEU A 115 -11.27 -7.93 6.76
CA LEU A 115 -11.14 -7.10 7.96
C LEU A 115 -12.12 -5.92 7.99
N ALA A 116 -12.32 -5.24 6.86
CA ALA A 116 -12.85 -3.87 6.87
C ALA A 116 -13.74 -3.49 5.68
N ALA A 117 -14.37 -4.44 4.97
CA ALA A 117 -15.17 -4.18 3.76
C ALA A 117 -16.12 -2.98 3.85
N LYS A 118 -16.83 -2.80 4.98
CA LYS A 118 -17.78 -1.67 5.18
C LYS A 118 -17.13 -0.28 5.25
N ARG A 119 -15.80 -0.21 5.33
CA ARG A 119 -15.00 1.02 5.46
C ARG A 119 -14.07 1.22 4.27
N ILE A 120 -14.21 0.38 3.24
CA ILE A 120 -13.38 0.41 2.05
C ILE A 120 -14.26 0.79 0.87
N GLU A 121 -13.79 1.75 0.10
CA GLU A 121 -14.30 2.09 -1.23
C GLU A 121 -13.26 1.63 -2.24
N GLU A 122 -13.59 0.65 -3.08
CA GLU A 122 -12.73 0.22 -4.17
C GLU A 122 -13.11 0.96 -5.45
N MET A 123 -12.13 1.66 -6.03
CA MET A 123 -12.27 2.37 -7.30
C MET A 123 -12.13 1.42 -8.50
N PRO A 124 -12.71 1.75 -9.66
CA PRO A 124 -12.35 1.12 -10.92
C PRO A 124 -10.84 1.26 -11.23
N PRO A 125 -10.26 0.32 -11.99
CA PRO A 125 -8.85 0.39 -12.38
C PRO A 125 -8.46 1.73 -13.02
N ALA A 126 -7.35 2.31 -12.59
CA ALA A 126 -6.87 3.60 -13.07
C ALA A 126 -6.47 3.57 -14.56
N ASN A 127 -6.03 2.41 -15.07
CA ASN A 127 -5.67 2.23 -16.48
C ASN A 127 -6.87 2.23 -17.44
N GLU A 128 -8.09 2.09 -16.93
CA GLU A 128 -9.34 2.19 -17.71
C GLU A 128 -9.80 3.63 -17.88
N VAL A 129 -9.21 4.58 -17.13
CA VAL A 129 -9.56 6.00 -17.20
C VAL A 129 -8.92 6.64 -18.43
N ASP A 130 -9.76 7.23 -19.29
CA ASP A 130 -9.32 7.82 -20.56
C ASP A 130 -8.58 9.14 -20.36
N GLY A 131 -7.25 9.05 -20.23
CA GLY A 131 -6.33 10.18 -20.21
C GLY A 131 -6.16 10.84 -18.83
N ILE A 132 -5.11 11.67 -18.76
CA ILE A 132 -4.67 12.31 -17.51
C ILE A 132 -5.70 13.29 -16.93
N ASP A 133 -6.51 13.93 -17.78
CA ASP A 133 -7.50 14.91 -17.33
C ASP A 133 -8.69 14.22 -16.66
N SER A 134 -9.13 13.09 -17.20
CA SER A 134 -10.14 12.23 -16.59
C SER A 134 -9.63 11.67 -15.26
N LEU A 135 -8.37 11.20 -15.22
CA LEU A 135 -7.75 10.70 -13.99
C LEU A 135 -7.67 11.77 -12.91
N ARG A 136 -7.26 12.99 -13.29
CA ARG A 136 -7.21 14.14 -12.38
C ARG A 136 -8.60 14.49 -11.86
N LYS A 137 -9.61 14.48 -12.74
CA LYS A 137 -11.01 14.71 -12.35
C LYS A 137 -11.47 13.68 -11.31
N THR A 138 -11.25 12.39 -11.56
CA THR A 138 -11.60 11.33 -10.61
C THR A 138 -10.89 11.51 -9.26
N MET A 139 -9.60 11.87 -9.27
CA MET A 139 -8.84 12.12 -8.04
C MET A 139 -9.40 13.31 -7.24
N VAL A 140 -9.77 14.40 -7.93
CA VAL A 140 -10.38 15.58 -7.30
C VAL A 140 -11.74 15.24 -6.70
N GLU A 141 -12.58 14.53 -7.46
CA GLU A 141 -13.90 14.07 -6.99
C GLU A 141 -13.77 13.18 -5.74
N GLN A 142 -12.84 12.23 -5.75
CA GLN A 142 -12.63 11.29 -4.64
C GLN A 142 -11.98 11.90 -3.40
N SER A 143 -11.16 12.93 -3.60
CA SER A 143 -10.62 13.72 -2.50
C SER A 143 -11.76 14.36 -1.69
N GLY A 144 -12.84 14.79 -2.36
CA GLY A 144 -13.94 15.52 -1.74
C GLY A 144 -13.46 16.79 -1.03
N GLU A 145 -14.31 17.38 -0.18
CA GLU A 145 -13.97 18.64 0.50
C GLU A 145 -12.83 18.51 1.52
N ARG A 146 -12.72 17.33 2.16
CA ARG A 146 -11.73 17.08 3.22
C ARG A 146 -10.40 16.53 2.72
N GLY A 147 -10.33 16.06 1.48
CA GLY A 147 -9.16 15.35 0.98
C GLY A 147 -8.94 13.99 1.63
N PHE A 148 -7.70 13.51 1.50
CA PHE A 148 -7.17 12.36 2.20
C PHE A 148 -6.21 12.81 3.30
N ASP A 149 -6.23 12.10 4.43
CA ASP A 149 -5.34 12.37 5.55
C ASP A 149 -3.96 11.72 5.40
N ALA A 150 -3.89 10.68 4.56
CA ALA A 150 -2.67 10.00 4.18
C ALA A 150 -2.85 9.29 2.83
N SER A 151 -1.75 9.06 2.12
CA SER A 151 -1.70 8.22 0.94
C SER A 151 -0.61 7.17 1.07
N ILE A 152 -0.87 5.96 0.60
CA ILE A 152 0.10 4.88 0.49
C ILE A 152 0.28 4.58 -1.01
N ASP A 153 1.48 4.82 -1.54
CA ASP A 153 1.80 4.57 -2.94
C ASP A 153 2.44 3.19 -3.10
N GLY A 154 1.71 2.28 -3.74
CA GLY A 154 2.17 0.95 -4.13
C GLY A 154 2.15 0.74 -5.64
N LEU A 155 2.19 1.80 -6.46
CA LEU A 155 2.06 1.68 -7.92
C LEU A 155 3.25 1.00 -8.58
N LEU A 156 4.47 1.37 -8.17
CA LEU A 156 5.72 0.96 -8.83
C LEU A 156 6.80 0.61 -7.81
N GLY A 157 7.74 -0.22 -8.25
CA GLY A 157 9.07 -0.41 -7.68
C GLY A 157 9.69 -1.73 -8.10
#